data_AF-A0A1V5VXN6-F1
#
_entry.id   AF-A0A1V5VXN6-F1
#
_cell.length_a   1.000
_cell.length_b   1.000
_cell.length_c   1.000
_cell.angle_alpha   90.00
_cell.angle_beta   90.00
_cell.angle_gamma   90.00
#
_symmetry.space_group_name_H-M   'P 1'
#
loop_
_entity.id
_entity.type
_entity.pdbx_description
1 polymer ?
#
loop_
_entity_poly.entity_id
_entity_poly.type
_entity_poly.pdbx_seq_one_letter_code
_entity_poly.pdbx_strand_id
1 'polypeptide(L)'
;MHPAQVEKAIALILDEVQRLHEEPVPAAELADNQAYLIGSLPLRLETNEGVAGNLTHIERFELGLDYLLRYEERISAITAADIQSVAQRWLNPAAFALGVSGPPQA
;
A
#
# COMPACT_ATOMS: atom_id res chain seq x y z
N MET A 1 -8.98 -14.28 -17.23
CA MET A 1 -7.51 -14.31 -17.14
C MET A 1 -6.98 -15.13 -18.29
N HIS A 2 -6.20 -14.54 -19.19
CA HIS A 2 -5.52 -15.31 -20.22
C HIS A 2 -4.30 -16.01 -19.59
N PRO A 3 -4.19 -17.35 -19.62
CA PRO A 3 -3.10 -18.09 -18.97
C PRO A 3 -1.71 -17.58 -19.37
N ALA A 4 -1.56 -17.17 -20.63
CA ALA A 4 -0.33 -16.61 -21.18
C ALA A 4 0.12 -15.26 -20.57
N GLN A 5 -0.75 -14.59 -19.80
CA GLN A 5 -0.43 -13.30 -19.17
C GLN A 5 -0.01 -13.46 -17.70
N VAL A 6 -0.19 -14.64 -17.11
CA VAL A 6 0.11 -14.88 -15.69
C VAL A 6 1.60 -14.72 -15.42
N GLU A 7 2.44 -15.39 -16.21
CA GLU A 7 3.91 -15.29 -16.08
C GLU A 7 4.40 -13.86 -16.26
N LYS A 8 3.85 -13.15 -17.26
CA LYS A 8 4.17 -11.74 -17.50
C LYS A 8 3.77 -10.85 -16.32
N ALA A 9 2.58 -11.07 -15.74
CA ALA A 9 2.12 -10.30 -14.60
C ALA A 9 2.99 -10.55 -13.37
N ILE A 10 3.38 -11.80 -13.12
CA ILE A 10 4.30 -12.16 -12.02
C ILE A 10 5.64 -11.46 -12.22
N ALA A 11 6.22 -11.53 -13.41
CA ALA A 11 7.48 -10.87 -13.72
C ALA A 11 7.41 -9.36 -13.48
N LEU A 12 6.36 -8.68 -13.98
CA LEU A 12 6.20 -7.24 -13.78
C LEU A 12 6.03 -6.84 -12.31
N ILE A 13 5.34 -7.65 -11.50
CA ILE A 13 5.20 -7.38 -10.07
C ILE A 13 6.56 -7.51 -9.36
N LEU A 14 7.33 -8.55 -9.68
CA LEU A 14 8.66 -8.75 -9.09
C LEU A 14 9.65 -7.66 -9.54
N ASP A 15 9.60 -7.25 -10.79
CA ASP A 15 10.40 -6.13 -11.32
C ASP A 15 10.07 -4.83 -10.57
N GLU A 16 8.79 -4.58 -10.28
CA GLU A 16 8.38 -3.39 -9.53
C GLU A 16 8.83 -3.43 -8.06
N VAL A 17 8.77 -4.59 -7.42
CA VAL A 17 9.34 -4.78 -6.08
C VAL A 17 10.85 -4.54 -6.07
N GLN A 18 11.56 -5.03 -7.09
CA GLN A 18 12.98 -4.77 -7.27
C GLN A 18 13.26 -3.27 -7.47
N ARG A 19 12.45 -2.59 -8.29
CA ARG A 19 12.56 -1.14 -8.50
C ARG A 19 12.39 -0.36 -7.20
N LEU A 20 11.42 -0.73 -6.35
CA LEU A 20 11.22 -0.12 -5.03
C LEU A 20 12.39 -0.34 -4.06
N HIS A 21 13.21 -1.38 -4.27
CA HIS A 21 14.46 -1.56 -3.53
C HIS A 21 15.56 -0.63 -4.02
N GLU A 22 15.72 -0.50 -5.34
CA GLU A 22 16.88 0.14 -5.97
C GLU A 22 16.71 1.65 -6.16
N GLU A 23 15.49 2.09 -6.40
CA GLU A 23 15.17 3.46 -6.80
C GLU A 23 14.16 4.10 -5.83
N PRO A 24 14.38 5.35 -5.41
CA PRO A 24 13.36 6.10 -4.70
C PRO A 24 12.10 6.28 -5.56
N VAL A 25 10.92 6.21 -4.95
CA VAL A 25 9.67 6.52 -5.65
C VAL A 25 9.70 7.95 -6.23
N PRO A 26 9.19 8.18 -7.45
CA PRO A 26 9.13 9.51 -8.04
C PRO A 26 8.36 10.50 -7.14
N ALA A 27 8.87 11.72 -7.03
CA ALA A 27 8.26 12.74 -6.16
C ALA A 27 6.80 13.06 -6.53
N ALA A 28 6.47 13.07 -7.83
CA ALA A 28 5.11 13.28 -8.31
C ALA A 28 4.17 12.15 -7.88
N GLU A 29 4.61 10.89 -8.02
CA GLU A 29 3.83 9.73 -7.62
C GLU A 29 3.60 9.69 -6.10
N LEU A 30 4.63 10.04 -5.31
CA LEU A 30 4.49 10.17 -3.86
C LEU A 30 3.46 11.25 -3.49
N ALA A 31 3.56 12.44 -4.09
CA ALA A 31 2.66 13.55 -3.82
C ALA A 31 1.20 13.20 -4.20
N ASP A 32 1.00 12.57 -5.35
CA ASP A 32 -0.33 12.15 -5.82
C ASP A 32 -0.97 11.13 -4.87
N ASN A 33 -0.18 10.14 -4.41
CA ASN A 33 -0.66 9.13 -3.46
C ASN A 33 -0.95 9.73 -2.07
N GLN A 34 -0.11 10.65 -1.58
CA GLN A 34 -0.37 11.37 -0.33
C GLN A 34 -1.68 12.16 -0.42
N ALA A 35 -1.87 12.93 -1.49
CA ALA A 35 -3.09 13.69 -1.73
C ALA A 35 -4.33 12.79 -1.80
N TYR A 36 -4.24 11.64 -2.49
CA TYR A 36 -5.33 10.66 -2.55
C TYR A 36 -5.69 10.09 -1.17
N LEU A 37 -4.71 9.68 -0.38
CA LEU A 37 -4.94 9.11 0.95
C LEU A 37 -5.54 10.13 1.92
N ILE A 38 -5.07 11.37 1.88
CA ILE A 38 -5.60 12.49 2.70
C ILE A 38 -7.02 12.82 2.25
N GLY A 39 -7.23 13.02 0.94
CA GLY A 39 -8.51 13.43 0.36
C GLY A 39 -9.60 12.36 0.44
N SER A 40 -9.25 11.08 0.57
CA SER A 40 -10.22 9.98 0.72
C SER A 40 -10.68 9.74 2.16
N LEU A 41 -10.00 10.33 3.16
CA LEU A 41 -10.38 10.15 4.57
C LEU A 41 -11.80 10.64 4.88
N PRO A 42 -12.25 11.84 4.44
CA PRO A 42 -13.62 12.30 4.71
C PRO A 42 -14.67 11.33 4.16
N LEU A 43 -14.50 10.83 2.94
CA LEU A 43 -15.41 9.88 2.30
C LEU A 43 -15.54 8.58 3.13
N ARG A 44 -14.44 8.11 3.71
CA ARG A 44 -14.43 6.94 4.61
C ARG A 44 -15.18 7.18 5.93
N LEU A 45 -15.48 8.43 6.27
CA LEU A 45 -16.16 8.82 7.51
C LEU A 45 -17.61 9.29 7.27
N GLU A 46 -18.12 9.23 6.04
CA GLU A 46 -19.49 9.64 5.72
C GLU A 46 -20.57 8.66 6.19
N THR A 47 -20.19 7.38 6.41
CA THR A 47 -21.12 6.33 6.83
C THR A 47 -20.83 5.86 8.25
N ASN A 48 -21.87 5.41 8.96
CA ASN A 48 -21.73 4.82 10.29
C ASN A 48 -20.80 3.60 10.29
N GLU A 49 -20.85 2.78 9.24
CA GLU A 49 -19.96 1.64 9.05
C GLU A 49 -18.50 2.10 8.93
N GLY A 50 -18.24 3.14 8.12
CA GLY A 50 -16.92 3.73 7.95
C GLY A 50 -16.36 4.29 9.25
N VAL A 51 -17.16 5.04 10.01
CA VAL A 51 -16.78 5.56 11.33
C VAL A 51 -16.47 4.43 12.32
N ALA A 52 -17.37 3.45 12.45
CA ALA A 52 -17.19 2.32 13.36
C ALA A 52 -15.94 1.49 13.02
N GLY A 53 -15.68 1.26 11.72
CA GLY A 53 -14.50 0.56 11.24
C GLY A 53 -13.20 1.30 11.61
N ASN A 54 -13.19 2.63 11.45
CA ASN A 54 -12.04 3.45 11.84
C ASN A 54 -11.79 3.43 13.35
N LEU A 55 -12.82 3.62 14.17
CA LEU A 55 -12.68 3.56 15.64
C LEU A 55 -12.18 2.19 16.10
N THR A 56 -12.72 1.12 15.52
CA THR A 56 -12.25 -0.25 15.82
C THR A 56 -10.77 -0.43 15.46
N HIS A 57 -10.32 0.14 14.34
CA HIS A 57 -8.92 0.07 13.93
C HIS A 57 -8.01 0.87 14.88
N ILE A 58 -8.44 2.07 15.28
CA ILE A 58 -7.70 2.95 16.22
C ILE A 58 -7.50 2.24 17.55
N GLU A 59 -8.56 1.65 18.12
CA GLU A 59 -8.48 0.92 19.39
C GLU A 59 -7.65 -0.35 19.25
N ARG A 60 -7.87 -1.15 18.19
CA ARG A 60 -7.17 -2.42 18.00
C ARG A 60 -5.65 -2.29 17.89
N PHE A 61 -5.18 -1.20 17.28
CA PHE A 61 -3.76 -0.94 17.07
C PHE A 61 -3.21 0.16 17.98
N GLU A 62 -3.98 0.57 19.00
CA GLU A 62 -3.58 1.56 20.01
C GLU A 62 -3.04 2.87 19.39
N LEU A 63 -3.70 3.36 18.33
CA LEU A 63 -3.19 4.48 17.52
C LEU A 63 -3.34 5.86 18.18
N GLY A 64 -4.12 5.95 19.25
CA GLY A 64 -4.45 7.19 19.95
C GLY A 64 -5.71 7.87 19.42
N LEU A 65 -6.44 8.55 20.31
CA LEU A 65 -7.71 9.23 19.97
C LEU A 65 -7.52 10.43 19.03
N ASP A 66 -6.31 10.97 18.94
CA ASP A 66 -5.93 12.04 18.02
C ASP A 66 -5.50 11.53 16.63
N TYR A 67 -5.53 10.22 16.38
CA TYR A 67 -5.03 9.61 15.15
C TYR A 67 -5.63 10.24 13.89
N LEU A 68 -6.95 10.42 13.83
CA LEU A 68 -7.62 11.02 12.68
C LEU A 68 -7.29 12.51 12.51
N LEU A 69 -7.06 13.23 13.62
CA LEU A 69 -6.66 14.63 13.59
C LEU A 69 -5.24 14.82 13.05
N ARG A 70 -4.36 13.84 13.30
CA ARG A 70 -2.96 13.84 12.87
C ARG A 70 -2.72 13.03 11.60
N TYR A 71 -3.76 12.51 10.98
CA TYR A 71 -3.62 11.63 9.81
C TYR A 71 -2.94 12.35 8.65
N GLU A 72 -3.35 13.58 8.33
CA GLU A 72 -2.74 14.39 7.26
C GLU A 72 -1.26 14.66 7.53
N GLU A 73 -0.92 15.09 8.75
CA GLU A 73 0.47 15.32 9.19
C GLU A 73 1.31 14.06 9.00
N ARG A 74 0.80 12.90 9.46
CA ARG A 74 1.50 11.62 9.39
C ARG A 74 1.71 11.15 7.96
N ILE A 75 0.70 11.26 7.09
CA ILE A 75 0.82 10.85 5.68
C ILE A 75 1.77 11.78 4.91
N SER A 76 1.65 13.09 5.12
CA SER A 76 2.49 14.09 4.45
C SER A 76 3.97 14.03 4.87
N ALA A 77 4.24 13.54 6.09
CA ALA A 77 5.60 13.38 6.59
C ALA A 77 6.36 12.19 5.97
N ILE A 78 5.68 11.26 5.29
CA ILE A 78 6.32 10.10 4.67
C ILE A 78 7.21 10.55 3.51
N THR A 79 8.46 10.09 3.50
CA THR A 79 9.41 10.39 2.43
C THR A 79 9.64 9.18 1.52
N ALA A 80 10.18 9.44 0.31
CA ALA A 80 10.59 8.37 -0.60
C ALA A 80 11.66 7.44 0.02
N ALA A 81 12.51 7.99 0.90
CA ALA A 81 13.53 7.22 1.62
C ALA A 81 12.89 6.28 2.66
N ASP A 82 11.83 6.72 3.36
CA ASP A 82 11.09 5.84 4.28
C ASP A 82 10.46 4.67 3.54
N ILE A 83 9.86 4.94 2.38
CA ILE A 83 9.25 3.91 1.53
C ILE A 83 10.31 2.92 1.05
N GLN A 84 11.44 3.40 0.54
CA GLN A 84 12.52 2.54 0.07
C GLN A 84 13.10 1.68 1.22
N SER A 85 13.30 2.26 2.40
CA SER A 85 13.75 1.55 3.60
C SER A 85 12.78 0.44 4.02
N VAL A 86 11.47 0.72 3.99
CA VAL A 86 10.42 -0.28 4.27
C VAL A 86 10.39 -1.37 3.22
N ALA A 87 10.50 -1.02 1.93
CA ALA A 87 10.57 -1.99 0.85
C ALA A 87 11.75 -2.94 1.04
N GLN A 88 12.96 -2.40 1.21
CA GLN A 88 14.18 -3.17 1.44
C GLN A 88 14.11 -4.11 2.64
N ARG A 89 13.39 -3.69 3.69
CA ARG A 89 13.24 -4.47 4.93
C ARG A 89 12.21 -5.59 4.81
N TRP A 90 11.10 -5.37 4.11
CA TRP A 90 9.92 -6.23 4.21
C TRP A 90 9.50 -6.89 2.89
N LEU A 91 9.88 -6.35 1.74
CA LEU A 91 9.46 -6.83 0.41
C LEU A 91 10.59 -7.60 -0.30
N ASN A 92 11.11 -8.67 0.29
CA ASN A 92 12.18 -9.44 -0.33
C ASN A 92 11.71 -10.13 -1.64
N PRO A 93 12.22 -9.73 -2.82
CA PRO A 93 11.79 -10.30 -4.11
C PRO A 93 12.20 -11.77 -4.29
N ALA A 94 13.17 -12.25 -3.50
CA ALA A 94 13.57 -13.66 -3.50
C ALA A 94 12.80 -14.52 -2.48
N ALA A 95 11.98 -13.93 -1.61
CA ALA A 95 11.23 -14.62 -0.57
C ALA A 95 9.75 -14.22 -0.58
N PHE A 96 9.03 -14.69 -1.60
CA PHE A 96 7.60 -14.43 -1.77
C PHE A 96 6.79 -15.74 -1.88
N ALA A 97 5.51 -15.64 -1.55
CA ALA A 97 4.55 -16.71 -1.78
C ALA A 97 3.67 -16.37 -2.99
N LEU A 98 3.55 -17.29 -3.94
CA LEU A 98 2.75 -17.13 -5.15
C LEU A 98 1.51 -18.02 -5.10
N GLY A 99 0.33 -17.40 -5.19
CA GLY A 99 -0.93 -18.09 -5.42
C GLY A 99 -1.50 -17.74 -6.79
N VAL A 100 -1.66 -18.74 -7.66
CA VAL A 100 -2.32 -18.59 -8.96
C VAL A 100 -3.51 -19.53 -9.02
N SER A 101 -4.67 -19.03 -9.43
CA SER A 101 -5.86 -19.83 -9.68
C SER A 101 -6.32 -19.66 -11.12
N GLY A 102 -6.59 -20.77 -11.79
CA GLY A 102 -6.98 -20.83 -13.19
C GLY A 102 -7.51 -22.22 -13.57
N PRO A 103 -8.04 -22.38 -14.80
CA PRO A 103 -8.47 -23.69 -15.28
C PRO A 103 -7.30 -24.69 -15.26
N PRO A 104 -7.57 -26.01 -15.15
CA PRO A 104 -6.54 -27.04 -15.17
C PRO A 104 -5.63 -26.90 -16.40
N GLN A 105 -4.34 -27.12 -16.22
CA GLN A 105 -3.39 -27.21 -17.34
C GLN A 105 -3.74 -28.47 -18.16
N ALA A 106 -3.92 -28.30 -19.47
CA ALA A 106 -4.27 -29.38 -20.40
C ALA A 106 -3.07 -30.29 -20.68
#